data_AF-A0A355BJI9-F1
#
_entry.id   AF-A0A355BJI9-F1
#
_cell.length_a   1.000
_cell.length_b   1.000
_cell.length_c   1.000
_cell.angle_alpha   90.00
_cell.angle_beta   90.00
_cell.angle_gamma   90.00
#
_symmetry.space_group_name_H-M   'P 1'
#
loop_
_entity.id
_entity.type
_entity.pdbx_description
1 polymer ?
#
loop_
_entity_poly.entity_id
_entity_poly.type
_entity_poly.pdbx_seq_one_letter_code
_entity_poly.pdbx_strand_id
1 'polypeptide(L)'
;VAVSDATDKGYMLAEVTVKKDKIEAVKLVGLDSLGLEKTEEYPYETYHQAVVDLAKEMVDKNTWDVAAVTKASSTSTQSKQAA
;
A
#
# COMPACT_ATOMS: atom_id res chain seq x y z
N VAL A 1 1.39 10.07 -7.63
CA VAL A 1 2.05 8.76 -7.41
C VAL A 1 3.26 9.00 -6.55
N ALA A 2 3.45 8.20 -5.52
CA ALA A 2 4.60 8.24 -4.62
C ALA A 2 5.03 6.82 -4.24
N VAL A 3 6.25 6.67 -3.72
CA VAL A 3 6.85 5.38 -3.36
C VAL A 3 7.41 5.43 -1.94
N SER A 4 7.41 4.29 -1.26
CA SER A 4 8.07 4.11 0.04
C SER A 4 9.58 3.97 -0.14
N ASP A 5 10.32 4.00 0.97
CA ASP A 5 11.72 3.59 0.98
C ASP A 5 11.86 2.12 0.55
N ALA A 6 12.95 1.84 -0.17
CA ALA A 6 13.30 0.49 -0.58
C ALA A 6 13.94 -0.30 0.55
N THR A 7 13.52 -1.56 0.66
CA THR A 7 14.10 -2.55 1.57
C THR A 7 14.58 -3.76 0.76
N ASP A 8 15.23 -4.72 1.44
CA ASP A 8 15.55 -6.03 0.87
C ASP A 8 14.32 -6.79 0.35
N LYS A 9 13.13 -6.46 0.87
CA LYS A 9 11.83 -7.02 0.47
C LYS A 9 11.13 -6.22 -0.62
N GLY A 10 11.77 -5.17 -1.14
CA GLY A 10 11.19 -4.23 -2.09
C GLY A 10 10.56 -3.00 -1.43
N TYR A 11 9.61 -2.37 -2.12
CA TYR A 11 8.97 -1.10 -1.72
C TYR A 11 7.50 -1.05 -2.16
N MET A 12 6.77 -0.05 -1.69
CA MET A 12 5.37 0.19 -2.05
C MET A 12 5.27 1.39 -2.99
N LEU A 13 4.44 1.26 -4.02
CA LEU A 13 3.94 2.36 -4.85
C LEU A 13 2.50 2.67 -4.45
N ALA A 14 2.19 3.95 -4.27
CA ALA A 14 0.84 4.43 -4.00
C ALA A 14 0.38 5.44 -5.06
N GLU A 15 -0.82 5.21 -5.58
CA GLU A 15 -1.55 6.13 -6.44
C GLU A 15 -2.78 6.60 -5.67
N VAL A 16 -2.72 7.83 -5.14
CA VAL A 16 -3.82 8.45 -4.38
C VAL A 16 -4.54 9.47 -5.27
N THR A 17 -5.86 9.32 -5.40
CA THR A 17 -6.72 10.28 -6.10
C THR A 17 -7.47 11.12 -5.08
N VAL A 18 -7.19 12.42 -5.06
CA VAL A 18 -7.85 13.38 -4.18
C VAL A 18 -8.76 14.29 -5.01
N LYS A 19 -10.00 14.48 -4.56
CA LYS A 19 -10.99 15.38 -5.17
C LYS A 19 -11.74 16.12 -4.08
N LYS A 20 -11.80 17.46 -4.18
CA LYS A 20 -12.48 18.31 -3.19
C LYS A 20 -12.03 17.99 -1.75
N ASP A 21 -10.72 17.88 -1.56
CA ASP A 21 -10.09 17.59 -0.25
C ASP A 21 -10.49 16.24 0.37
N LYS A 22 -10.97 15.31 -0.45
CA LYS A 22 -11.25 13.93 -0.07
C LYS A 22 -10.48 12.94 -0.92
N ILE A 23 -9.98 11.89 -0.27
CA ILE A 23 -9.41 10.71 -0.90
C ILE A 23 -10.58 9.93 -1.53
N GLU A 24 -10.64 9.91 -2.86
CA GLU A 24 -11.67 9.18 -3.59
C GLU A 24 -11.24 7.76 -3.93
N ALA A 25 -9.94 7.55 -4.13
CA ALA A 25 -9.37 6.26 -4.45
C ALA A 25 -7.90 6.18 -4.02
N VAL A 26 -7.49 4.99 -3.58
CA VAL A 26 -6.10 4.64 -3.32
C VAL A 26 -5.82 3.32 -4.02
N LYS A 27 -4.71 3.27 -4.76
CA LYS A 27 -4.18 2.02 -5.32
C LYS A 27 -2.78 1.80 -4.76
N LEU A 28 -2.57 0.65 -4.12
CA LEU A 28 -1.31 0.24 -3.52
C LEU A 28 -0.76 -0.97 -4.29
N VAL A 29 0.48 -0.87 -4.75
CA VAL A 29 1.17 -1.95 -5.47
C VAL A 29 2.56 -2.12 -4.91
N GLY A 30 2.86 -3.33 -4.42
CA GLY A 30 4.18 -3.71 -3.94
C GLY A 30 5.09 -4.03 -5.10
N LEU A 31 6.30 -3.49 -5.07
CA LEU A 31 7.37 -3.78 -6.01
C LEU A 31 8.43 -4.61 -5.27
N ASP A 32 9.02 -5.60 -5.92
CA ASP A 32 10.14 -6.36 -5.37
C ASP A 32 11.47 -5.59 -5.50
N SER A 33 12.59 -6.21 -5.12
CA SER A 33 13.92 -5.60 -5.20
C SER A 33 14.41 -5.36 -6.63
N LEU A 34 13.79 -5.97 -7.63
CA LEU A 34 14.05 -5.77 -9.05
C LEU A 34 13.11 -4.72 -9.67
N GLY A 35 12.17 -4.17 -8.87
CA GLY A 35 11.16 -3.23 -9.34
C GLY A 35 10.02 -3.89 -10.10
N LEU A 36 9.83 -5.21 -9.96
CA LEU A 36 8.71 -5.93 -10.55
C LEU A 36 7.51 -5.92 -9.60
N GLU A 37 6.32 -5.75 -10.15
CA GLU A 37 5.09 -5.77 -9.38
C GLU A 37 4.87 -7.14 -8.74
N LYS A 38 4.49 -7.13 -7.46
CA LYS A 38 3.98 -8.30 -6.74
C LYS A 38 2.54 -8.53 -7.20
N THR A 39 2.43 -9.14 -8.38
CA THR A 39 1.17 -9.55 -9.00
C THR A 39 0.50 -10.67 -8.21
N GLU A 40 -0.67 -11.13 -8.65
CA GLU A 40 -1.43 -12.23 -8.04
C GLU A 40 -0.61 -13.52 -7.86
N GLU A 41 0.42 -13.72 -8.68
CA GLU A 41 1.34 -14.87 -8.59
C GLU A 41 2.25 -14.82 -7.35
N TYR A 42 2.36 -13.66 -6.69
CA TYR A 42 3.12 -13.53 -5.46
C TYR A 42 2.47 -14.37 -4.35
N PRO A 43 3.16 -15.36 -3.77
CA PRO A 43 2.55 -16.40 -2.95
C PRO A 43 2.09 -15.93 -1.56
N TYR A 44 2.30 -14.65 -1.23
CA TYR A 44 2.01 -14.12 0.09
C TYR A 44 0.61 -13.52 0.16
N GLU A 45 -0.38 -14.38 0.41
CA GLU A 45 -1.80 -14.00 0.48
C GLU A 45 -2.08 -12.85 1.47
N THR A 46 -1.39 -12.82 2.60
CA THR A 46 -1.54 -11.75 3.59
C THR A 46 -1.16 -10.38 3.04
N TYR A 47 -0.21 -10.30 2.11
CA TYR A 47 0.11 -9.04 1.43
C TYR A 47 -1.04 -8.58 0.54
N HIS A 48 -1.63 -9.49 -0.25
CA HIS A 48 -2.75 -9.18 -1.15
C HIS A 48 -3.95 -8.64 -0.36
N GLN A 49 -4.27 -9.30 0.74
CA GLN A 49 -5.33 -8.84 1.64
C GLN A 49 -4.97 -7.47 2.26
N ALA A 50 -3.73 -7.29 2.72
CA ALA A 50 -3.32 -6.05 3.37
C ALA A 50 -3.38 -4.83 2.45
N VAL A 51 -2.92 -4.93 1.19
CA VAL A 51 -2.97 -3.78 0.26
C VAL A 51 -4.40 -3.35 -0.05
N VAL A 52 -5.34 -4.30 -0.12
CA VAL A 52 -6.77 -4.02 -0.33
C VAL A 52 -7.37 -3.37 0.92
N ASP A 53 -7.14 -3.96 2.09
CA ASP A 53 -7.72 -3.47 3.35
C ASP A 53 -7.18 -2.08 3.71
N LEU A 54 -5.88 -1.83 3.52
CA LEU A 54 -5.26 -0.53 3.78
C LEU A 54 -5.77 0.53 2.82
N ALA A 55 -5.82 0.25 1.51
CA ALA A 55 -6.34 1.21 0.53
C ALA A 55 -7.80 1.58 0.83
N LYS A 56 -8.62 0.58 1.16
CA LYS A 56 -10.01 0.78 1.57
C LYS A 56 -10.10 1.62 2.84
N GLU A 57 -9.30 1.31 3.85
CA GLU A 57 -9.30 2.06 5.11
C GLU A 57 -8.87 3.52 4.92
N MET A 58 -7.90 3.77 4.03
CA MET A 58 -7.44 5.13 3.72
C MET A 58 -8.54 5.99 3.09
N VAL A 59 -9.31 5.41 2.18
CA VAL A 59 -10.49 6.06 1.57
C VAL A 59 -11.58 6.26 2.61
N ASP A 60 -11.94 5.20 3.34
CA ASP A 60 -13.06 5.22 4.30
C ASP A 60 -12.82 6.21 5.45
N LYS A 61 -11.57 6.34 5.91
CA LYS A 61 -11.18 7.29 6.97
C LYS A 61 -10.67 8.64 6.47
N ASN A 62 -10.52 8.80 5.15
CA ASN A 62 -9.96 10.00 4.52
C ASN A 62 -8.58 10.40 5.09
N THR A 63 -7.72 9.42 5.37
CA THR A 63 -6.37 9.63 5.92
C THR A 63 -5.42 8.51 5.49
N TRP A 64 -4.15 8.84 5.30
CA TRP A 64 -3.11 7.84 5.04
C TRP A 64 -2.62 7.16 6.33
N ASP A 65 -2.88 7.74 7.52
CA ASP A 65 -2.45 7.15 8.80
C ASP A 65 -3.43 6.07 9.28
N VAL A 66 -3.36 4.92 8.63
CA VAL A 66 -4.18 3.74 8.90
C VAL A 66 -3.51 2.75 9.86
N ALA A 67 -4.32 1.85 10.43
CA ALA A 67 -3.83 0.86 11.37
C ALA A 67 -2.94 -0.20 10.67
N ALA A 68 -2.00 -0.77 11.41
CA ALA A 68 -1.18 -1.85 10.89
C ALA A 68 -1.98 -3.15 10.78
N VAL A 69 -1.81 -3.88 9.68
CA VAL A 69 -2.41 -5.20 9.46
C VAL A 69 -1.52 -6.27 10.10
N THR A 70 -2.12 -7.11 10.95
CA THR A 70 -1.42 -8.22 11.61
C THR A 70 -0.74 -9.13 10.59
N LYS A 71 0.51 -9.52 10.86
CA LYS A 71 1.41 -10.26 9.93
C LYS A 71 1.87 -9.50 8.70
N ALA A 72 1.29 -8.34 8.36
CA ALA A 72 1.70 -7.50 7.23
C ALA A 72 2.23 -6.12 7.66
N SER A 73 2.92 -6.05 8.81
CA SER A 73 3.40 -4.80 9.41
C SER A 73 4.35 -4.00 8.50
N SER A 74 5.20 -4.69 7.73
CA SER A 74 6.07 -4.05 6.74
C SER A 74 5.26 -3.42 5.62
N THR A 75 4.25 -4.13 5.12
CA THR A 75 3.33 -3.62 4.08
C THR A 75 2.62 -2.38 4.59
N SER A 76 2.02 -2.42 5.79
CA SER A 76 1.35 -1.26 6.38
C SER A 76 2.29 -0.06 6.52
N THR A 77 3.52 -0.26 6.98
CA THR A 77 4.49 0.83 7.12
C THR A 77 4.81 1.46 5.76
N GLN A 78 5.08 0.64 4.74
CA GLN A 78 5.40 1.12 3.40
C GLN A 78 4.20 1.79 2.72
N SER A 79 2.98 1.27 2.91
CA SER A 79 1.75 1.90 2.41
C SER A 79 1.55 3.31 2.99
N LYS A 80 1.79 3.49 4.29
CA LYS A 80 1.68 4.80 4.94
C LYS A 80 2.74 5.79 4.49
N GLN A 81 3.96 5.32 4.21
CA GLN A 81 5.02 6.17 3.71
C GLN A 81 4.78 6.61 2.27
N ALA A 82 4.19 5.75 1.44
CA ALA A 82 3.95 6.03 0.03
C ALA A 82 2.71 6.89 -0.22
N ALA A 83 1.71 6.86 0.69
CA ALA A 83 0.43 7.58 0.54
C ALA A 83 0.51 9.04 1.00
#